data_AF-A0A3P9B7V0-F1
#
_entry.id   AF-A0A3P9B7V0-F1
#
_cell.length_a   1.000
_cell.length_b   1.000
_cell.length_c   1.000
_cell.angle_alpha   90.00
_cell.angle_beta   90.00
_cell.angle_gamma   90.00
#
_symmetry.space_group_name_H-M   'P 1'
#
loop_
_entity.id
_entity.type
_entity.pdbx_description
1 polymer ?
#
loop_
_entity_poly.entity_id
_entity_poly.type
_entity_poly.pdbx_seq_one_letter_code
_entity_poly.pdbx_strand_id
1 'polypeptide(L)'
;VFCCVCLCLLPVSQHALAVVVEVYEGAKSVQLTCQYVGLILTNPTVLWTRNDLDPKSRNQRYSGRTSVRPDGLEMKDFSLTLTKPKLTDSGNYTCSISNGRNERKLTDVQLHVKAVMVLLVLLLLLILVVVSGGLLFHFRHYFMPGELQMFRHMRSSWFLC
;
A
#
# COMPACT_ATOMS: atom_id res chain seq x y z
N VAL A 1 -39.76 24.27 -32.97
CA VAL A 1 -39.94 24.61 -31.54
C VAL A 1 -40.70 23.43 -30.92
N PHE A 2 -40.08 22.31 -30.56
CA PHE A 2 -39.26 22.04 -29.39
C PHE A 2 -38.61 20.66 -29.59
N CYS A 3 -37.28 20.57 -29.68
CA CYS A 3 -36.53 19.44 -29.11
C CYS A 3 -35.02 19.76 -29.08
N CYS A 4 -34.69 21.01 -28.76
CA CYS A 4 -33.31 21.49 -28.71
C CYS A 4 -32.65 21.35 -27.32
N VAL A 5 -33.26 20.64 -26.35
CA VAL A 5 -32.88 20.90 -24.93
C VAL A 5 -32.45 19.68 -24.11
N CYS A 6 -32.58 18.43 -24.54
CA CYS A 6 -32.43 17.30 -23.59
C CYS A 6 -31.51 16.14 -23.99
N LEU A 7 -30.49 16.32 -24.85
CA LEU A 7 -29.47 15.28 -25.01
C LEU A 7 -28.07 15.80 -24.71
N CYS A 8 -27.53 15.26 -23.62
CA CYS A 8 -26.10 15.16 -23.29
C CYS A 8 -25.47 16.31 -22.50
N LEU A 9 -26.18 16.93 -21.56
CA LEU A 9 -25.53 17.42 -20.33
C LEU A 9 -25.33 16.22 -19.38
N LEU A 10 -24.50 15.25 -19.81
CA LEU A 10 -23.90 14.35 -18.83
C LEU A 10 -22.98 15.24 -17.99
N PRO A 11 -23.19 15.38 -16.67
CA PRO A 11 -22.17 15.99 -15.84
C PRO A 11 -20.92 15.15 -16.06
N VAL A 12 -19.87 15.76 -16.62
CA VAL A 12 -18.54 15.15 -16.70
C VAL A 12 -18.19 14.83 -15.26
N SER A 13 -18.39 13.57 -14.91
CA SER A 13 -18.16 13.05 -13.60
C SER A 13 -16.64 12.98 -13.45
N GLN A 14 -16.04 14.10 -13.03
CA GLN A 14 -14.63 14.14 -12.64
C GLN A 14 -14.50 13.39 -11.31
N HIS A 15 -14.68 12.06 -11.33
CA HIS A 15 -14.16 11.23 -10.27
C HIS A 15 -12.65 11.29 -10.43
N ALA A 16 -12.01 12.16 -9.65
CA ALA A 16 -10.57 12.20 -9.53
C ALA A 16 -10.09 10.78 -9.20
N LEU A 17 -9.35 10.17 -10.10
CA LEU A 17 -8.72 8.88 -9.88
C LEU A 17 -7.70 9.06 -8.77
N ALA A 18 -8.02 8.62 -7.55
CA ALA A 18 -7.05 8.59 -6.47
C ALA A 18 -5.92 7.62 -6.85
N VAL A 19 -4.69 8.12 -6.92
CA VAL A 19 -3.53 7.29 -7.28
C VAL A 19 -3.09 6.50 -6.06
N VAL A 20 -3.13 5.17 -6.14
CA VAL A 20 -2.67 4.31 -5.04
C VAL A 20 -1.22 3.91 -5.30
N VAL A 21 -0.34 4.19 -4.34
CA VAL A 21 1.07 3.82 -4.40
C VAL A 21 1.36 2.87 -3.24
N GLU A 22 1.87 1.68 -3.56
CA GLU A 22 2.28 0.69 -2.57
C GLU A 22 3.80 0.57 -2.51
N VAL A 23 4.36 0.53 -1.30
CA VAL A 23 5.79 0.32 -1.09
C VAL A 23 6.03 -0.54 0.14
N TYR A 24 7.11 -1.30 0.19
CA TYR A 24 7.49 -2.06 1.37
C TYR A 24 8.38 -1.23 2.30
N GLU A 25 8.18 -1.41 3.61
CA GLU A 25 9.07 -0.85 4.63
C GLU A 25 10.50 -1.38 4.42
N GLY A 26 11.48 -0.47 4.40
CA GLY A 26 12.88 -0.80 4.06
C GLY A 26 13.27 -0.53 2.61
N ALA A 27 12.35 -0.10 1.75
CA ALA A 27 12.70 0.46 0.44
C ALA A 27 13.62 1.69 0.58
N LYS A 28 14.45 1.96 -0.44
CA LYS A 28 15.33 3.14 -0.43
C LYS A 28 14.52 4.44 -0.49
N SER A 29 13.55 4.49 -1.39
CA SER A 29 12.68 5.64 -1.62
C SER A 29 11.40 5.26 -2.36
N VAL A 30 10.38 6.10 -2.26
CA VAL A 30 9.15 6.05 -3.05
C VAL A 30 8.86 7.45 -3.61
N GLN A 31 8.36 7.51 -4.85
CA GLN A 31 8.00 8.76 -5.52
C GLN A 31 6.48 8.87 -5.65
N LEU A 32 5.92 9.97 -5.17
CA LEU A 32 4.50 10.32 -5.35
C LEU A 32 4.43 11.32 -6.51
N THR A 33 3.80 10.90 -7.61
CA THR A 33 3.77 11.69 -8.84
C THR A 33 2.82 12.87 -8.73
N CYS A 34 3.28 14.06 -9.09
CA CYS A 34 2.40 15.22 -9.26
C CYS A 34 2.81 15.99 -10.52
N GLN A 35 1.90 16.01 -11.49
CA GLN A 35 2.10 16.68 -12.77
C GLN A 35 1.08 17.82 -12.92
N TYR A 36 1.55 18.96 -13.40
CA TYR A 36 0.70 20.11 -13.69
C TYR A 36 0.60 20.34 -15.20
N VAL A 37 -0.62 20.23 -15.74
CA VAL A 37 -0.92 20.54 -17.13
C VAL A 37 -1.74 21.83 -17.19
N GLY A 38 -1.05 22.97 -17.27
CA GLY A 38 -1.69 24.28 -17.35
C GLY A 38 -0.71 25.42 -17.61
N LEU A 39 -1.23 26.63 -17.72
CA LEU A 39 -0.43 27.86 -17.80
C LEU A 39 0.18 28.15 -16.43
N ILE A 40 1.50 28.32 -16.39
CA ILE A 40 2.24 28.58 -15.16
C ILE A 40 1.79 29.95 -14.61
N LEU A 41 1.24 29.96 -13.39
CA LEU A 41 0.94 31.19 -12.64
C LEU A 41 2.25 31.90 -12.27
N THR A 42 2.26 33.24 -12.21
CA THR A 42 3.43 34.00 -11.76
C THR A 42 3.83 33.57 -10.34
N ASN A 43 5.04 33.04 -10.17
CA ASN A 43 5.58 32.48 -8.91
C ASN A 43 4.70 31.38 -8.27
N PRO A 44 4.59 30.19 -8.88
CA PRO A 44 3.83 29.09 -8.30
C PRO A 44 4.63 28.41 -7.18
N THR A 45 3.95 28.12 -6.08
CA THR A 45 4.43 27.31 -4.97
C THR A 45 3.67 26.00 -4.95
N VAL A 46 4.39 24.88 -4.91
CA VAL A 46 3.77 23.57 -4.71
C VAL A 46 3.72 23.24 -3.24
N LEU A 47 2.56 22.77 -2.81
CA LEU A 47 2.30 22.32 -1.46
C LEU A 47 1.91 20.84 -1.48
N TRP A 48 2.57 20.06 -0.62
CA TRP A 48 2.16 18.71 -0.30
C TRP A 48 1.55 18.71 1.10
N THR A 49 0.32 18.24 1.21
CA THR A 49 -0.37 18.09 2.50
C THR A 49 -0.70 16.63 2.75
N ARG A 50 -0.65 16.21 4.01
CA ARG A 50 -1.11 14.89 4.44
C ARG A 50 -2.45 15.07 5.14
N ASN A 51 -3.51 14.50 4.59
CA ASN A 51 -4.88 14.79 5.00
C ASN A 51 -5.26 14.17 6.38
N ASP A 52 -4.42 13.29 6.91
CA ASP A 52 -4.56 12.61 8.21
C ASP A 52 -3.94 13.41 9.38
N LEU A 53 -3.18 14.48 9.09
CA LEU A 53 -2.50 15.29 10.10
C LEU A 53 -3.34 16.51 10.47
N ASP A 54 -3.62 16.64 11.78
CA ASP A 54 -4.28 17.80 12.38
C ASP A 54 -3.56 19.10 11.93
N PRO A 55 -4.27 20.16 11.48
CA PRO A 55 -3.67 21.32 10.80
C PRO A 55 -2.60 22.08 11.61
N LYS A 56 -2.52 21.84 12.92
CA LYS A 56 -1.49 22.38 13.84
C LYS A 56 -0.14 21.65 13.78
N SER A 57 -0.09 20.43 13.26
CA SER A 57 1.14 19.61 13.17
C SER A 57 1.97 19.84 11.89
N ARG A 58 1.56 20.85 11.10
CA ARG A 58 2.03 21.16 9.74
C ARG A 58 3.56 21.26 9.56
N ASN A 59 4.33 21.58 10.60
CA ASN A 59 5.72 22.02 10.43
C ASN A 59 6.81 21.23 11.17
N GLN A 60 6.51 20.23 12.00
CA GLN A 60 7.53 19.74 12.96
C GLN A 60 8.10 18.34 12.70
N ARG A 61 7.50 17.52 11.83
CA ARG A 61 7.92 16.11 11.64
C ARG A 61 8.65 15.79 10.33
N TYR A 62 8.74 16.73 9.38
CA TYR A 62 9.30 16.47 8.04
C TYR A 62 10.58 17.28 7.71
N SER A 63 11.19 17.94 8.69
CA SER A 63 12.50 18.57 8.50
C SER A 63 13.57 17.50 8.22
N GLY A 64 14.12 17.49 7.01
CA GLY A 64 15.25 16.62 6.62
C GLY A 64 14.92 15.25 6.00
N ARG A 65 13.63 14.90 5.78
CA ARG A 65 13.23 13.59 5.18
C ARG A 65 12.50 13.69 3.86
N THR A 66 11.89 14.83 3.57
CA THR A 66 11.21 15.15 2.31
C THR A 66 12.04 16.16 1.53
N SER A 67 12.35 15.85 0.27
CA SER A 67 12.97 16.78 -0.66
C SER A 67 12.01 16.98 -1.81
N VAL A 68 11.62 18.23 -2.05
CA VAL A 68 11.01 18.66 -3.30
C VAL A 68 12.16 18.97 -4.25
N ARG A 69 12.09 18.49 -5.49
CA ARG A 69 13.15 18.70 -6.47
C ARG A 69 13.28 20.21 -6.76
N PRO A 70 14.47 20.82 -6.61
CA PRO A 70 14.65 22.27 -6.76
C PRO A 70 14.37 22.77 -8.18
N ASP A 71 14.41 21.88 -9.17
CA ASP A 71 14.27 22.18 -10.60
C ASP A 71 12.79 22.22 -11.07
N GLY A 72 11.83 22.07 -10.16
CA GLY A 72 10.41 21.87 -10.48
C GLY A 72 9.75 23.03 -11.25
N LEU A 73 10.28 24.27 -11.15
CA LEU A 73 9.76 25.40 -11.92
C LEU A 73 10.07 25.31 -13.42
N GLU A 74 11.17 24.67 -13.82
CA GLU A 74 11.54 24.50 -15.24
C GLU A 74 10.91 23.24 -15.85
N MET A 75 10.74 22.17 -15.07
CA MET A 75 10.40 20.84 -15.62
C MET A 75 8.92 20.43 -15.47
N LYS A 76 8.06 21.23 -14.81
CA LYS A 76 6.66 20.90 -14.48
C LYS A 76 6.48 19.58 -13.70
N ASP A 77 7.57 19.03 -13.14
CA ASP A 77 7.54 17.83 -12.31
C ASP A 77 7.62 18.22 -10.84
N PHE A 78 6.50 18.03 -10.16
CA PHE A 78 6.30 18.41 -8.76
C PHE A 78 6.22 17.19 -7.83
N SER A 79 6.74 16.06 -8.30
CA SER A 79 6.70 14.79 -7.60
C SER A 79 7.46 14.83 -6.27
N LEU A 80 6.87 14.27 -5.22
CA LEU A 80 7.49 14.16 -3.90
C LEU A 80 8.30 12.87 -3.81
N THR A 81 9.56 12.96 -3.38
CA THR A 81 10.37 11.77 -3.08
C THR A 81 10.47 11.57 -1.57
N LEU A 82 9.91 10.47 -1.08
CA LEU A 82 10.00 10.06 0.32
C LEU A 82 11.11 9.03 0.49
N THR A 83 12.08 9.31 1.37
CA THR A 83 13.22 8.41 1.62
C THR A 83 12.98 7.53 2.85
N LYS A 84 13.35 6.26 2.74
CA LYS A 84 13.17 5.23 3.79
C LYS A 84 11.73 5.21 4.33
N PRO A 85 10.72 4.86 3.51
CA PRO A 85 9.32 4.84 3.92
C PRO A 85 9.11 3.91 5.12
N LYS A 86 8.34 4.39 6.10
CA LYS A 86 7.94 3.67 7.31
C LYS A 86 6.44 3.39 7.27
N LEU A 87 5.98 2.41 8.05
CA LEU A 87 4.53 2.11 8.18
C LEU A 87 3.69 3.35 8.54
N THR A 88 4.24 4.25 9.36
CA THR A 88 3.61 5.53 9.79
C THR A 88 3.51 6.59 8.70
N ASP A 89 4.19 6.38 7.57
CA ASP A 89 4.12 7.27 6.42
C ASP A 89 2.93 6.91 5.51
N SER A 90 2.23 5.80 5.77
CA SER A 90 0.98 5.48 5.06
C SER A 90 -0.09 6.54 5.33
N GLY A 91 -0.79 6.97 4.28
CA GLY A 91 -1.78 8.04 4.39
C GLY A 91 -2.21 8.60 3.05
N ASN A 92 -3.08 9.61 3.10
CA ASN A 92 -3.54 10.32 1.91
C ASN A 92 -2.76 11.64 1.75
N TYR A 93 -2.04 11.74 0.64
CA TYR A 93 -1.20 12.87 0.28
C TYR A 93 -1.88 13.69 -0.81
N THR A 94 -2.07 14.98 -0.58
CA THR A 94 -2.61 15.91 -1.58
C THR A 94 -1.49 16.76 -2.14
N CYS A 95 -1.40 16.85 -3.46
CA CYS A 95 -0.59 17.84 -4.14
C CYS A 95 -1.47 19.02 -4.55
N SER A 96 -1.06 20.24 -4.19
CA SER A 96 -1.70 21.47 -4.64
C SER A 96 -0.67 22.49 -5.14
N ILE A 97 -1.11 23.38 -6.01
CA ILE A 97 -0.33 24.50 -6.53
C ILE A 97 -1.00 25.81 -6.11
N SER A 98 -0.22 26.75 -5.60
CA SER A 98 -0.69 28.04 -5.10
C SER A 98 0.14 29.18 -5.68
N ASN A 99 -0.46 30.34 -5.93
CA ASN A 99 0.26 31.59 -6.22
C ASN A 99 0.12 32.62 -5.09
N GLY A 100 -0.18 32.16 -3.87
CA GLY A 100 -0.45 33.02 -2.72
C GLY A 100 -1.83 33.67 -2.70
N ARG A 101 -2.57 33.67 -3.82
CA ARG A 101 -3.96 34.16 -3.89
C ARG A 101 -4.98 33.03 -4.03
N ASN A 102 -4.68 32.08 -4.91
CA ASN A 102 -5.53 30.93 -5.19
C ASN A 102 -4.72 29.65 -5.04
N GLU A 103 -5.33 28.64 -4.42
CA GLU A 103 -4.81 27.29 -4.35
C GLU A 103 -5.66 26.37 -5.23
N ARG A 104 -4.99 25.54 -6.03
CA ARG A 104 -5.62 24.53 -6.88
C ARG A 104 -5.06 23.17 -6.54
N LYS A 105 -5.95 22.25 -6.20
CA LYS A 105 -5.61 20.85 -6.00
C LYS A 105 -5.29 20.19 -7.34
N LEU A 106 -4.19 19.42 -7.40
CA LEU A 106 -3.74 18.73 -8.59
C LEU A 106 -4.04 17.24 -8.54
N THR A 107 -3.69 16.57 -7.44
CA THR A 107 -3.89 15.12 -7.30
C THR A 107 -3.97 14.69 -5.83
N ASP A 108 -4.65 13.58 -5.58
CA ASP A 108 -4.59 12.81 -4.34
C ASP A 108 -3.83 11.51 -4.57
N VAL A 109 -2.91 11.21 -3.68
CA VAL A 109 -2.10 9.99 -3.70
C VAL A 109 -2.27 9.26 -2.38
N GLN A 110 -2.81 8.05 -2.43
CA GLN A 110 -2.91 7.16 -1.27
C GLN A 110 -1.65 6.29 -1.19
N LEU A 111 -0.79 6.56 -0.21
CA LEU A 111 0.42 5.79 0.04
C LEU A 111 0.13 4.67 1.04
N HIS A 112 0.45 3.43 0.66
CA HIS A 112 0.38 2.24 1.52
C HIS A 112 1.78 1.65 1.71
N VAL A 113 2.29 1.72 2.93
CA VAL A 113 3.54 1.06 3.30
C VAL A 113 3.24 -0.30 3.91
N LYS A 114 3.79 -1.38 3.33
CA LYS A 114 3.58 -2.77 3.77
C LYS A 114 4.79 -3.28 4.56
N ALA A 115 4.55 -4.08 5.59
CA ALA A 115 5.62 -4.69 6.38
C ALA A 115 6.20 -5.93 5.70
N VAL A 116 7.53 -6.02 5.61
CA VAL A 116 8.22 -7.20 5.05
C VAL A 116 8.10 -8.42 5.97
N MET A 117 8.00 -8.19 7.29
CA MET A 117 7.89 -9.27 8.27
C MET A 117 6.66 -10.17 8.06
N VAL A 118 5.55 -9.62 7.55
CA VAL A 118 4.34 -10.39 7.26
C VAL A 118 4.60 -11.45 6.17
N LEU A 119 5.36 -11.11 5.14
CA LEU A 119 5.72 -12.03 4.06
C LEU A 119 6.66 -13.14 4.57
N LEU A 120 7.61 -12.79 5.44
CA LEU A 120 8.53 -13.76 6.06
C LEU A 120 7.81 -14.77 6.94
N VAL A 121 6.84 -14.33 7.76
CA VAL A 121 6.04 -15.23 8.60
C VAL A 121 5.21 -16.19 7.76
N LEU A 122 4.55 -15.70 6.70
CA LEU A 122 3.76 -16.55 5.80
C LEU A 122 4.64 -17.62 5.13
N LEU A 123 5.84 -17.23 4.68
CA LEU A 123 6.80 -18.18 4.09
C LEU A 123 7.23 -19.26 5.08
N LEU A 124 7.54 -18.89 6.33
CA LEU A 124 7.91 -19.85 7.38
C LEU A 124 6.77 -20.82 7.69
N LEU A 125 5.53 -20.35 7.77
CA LEU A 125 4.35 -21.20 7.99
C LEU A 125 4.15 -22.20 6.84
N LEU A 126 4.31 -21.77 5.59
CA LEU A 126 4.21 -22.67 4.42
C LEU A 126 5.27 -23.77 4.48
N ILE A 127 6.52 -23.42 4.83
CA ILE A 127 7.61 -24.40 4.98
C ILE A 127 7.25 -25.42 6.07
N LEU A 128 6.75 -24.97 7.22
CA LEU A 128 6.34 -25.87 8.31
C LEU A 128 5.21 -26.81 7.90
N VAL A 129 4.22 -26.34 7.13
CA VAL A 129 3.13 -27.18 6.62
C VAL A 129 3.66 -28.20 5.61
N VAL A 130 4.56 -27.82 4.71
CA VAL A 130 5.16 -28.75 3.73
C VAL A 130 6.02 -29.79 4.43
N VAL A 131 6.85 -29.39 5.39
CA VAL A 131 7.72 -30.30 6.16
C VAL A 131 6.89 -31.25 7.02
N SER A 132 5.91 -30.72 7.76
CA SER A 132 5.01 -31.57 8.58
C SER A 132 4.15 -32.50 7.71
N GLY A 133 3.60 -32.00 6.60
CA GLY A 133 2.83 -32.80 5.65
C GLY A 133 3.66 -33.89 4.98
N GLY A 134 4.89 -33.57 4.56
CA GLY A 134 5.85 -34.52 4.00
C GLY A 134 6.28 -35.58 5.01
N LEU A 135 6.54 -35.17 6.26
CA LEU A 135 6.89 -36.07 7.36
C LEU A 135 5.73 -37.00 7.70
N LEU A 136 4.50 -36.49 7.80
CA LEU A 136 3.29 -37.29 8.01
C LEU A 136 3.05 -38.27 6.85
N PHE A 137 3.20 -37.83 5.61
CA PHE A 137 3.11 -38.69 4.43
C PHE A 137 4.16 -39.82 4.48
N HIS A 138 5.40 -39.47 4.83
CA HIS A 138 6.50 -40.42 4.96
C HIS A 138 6.24 -41.45 6.07
N PHE A 139 5.88 -41.02 7.28
CA PHE A 139 5.53 -41.93 8.38
C PHE A 139 4.36 -42.84 8.01
N ARG A 140 3.31 -42.29 7.38
CA ARG A 140 2.14 -43.06 6.98
C ARG A 140 2.48 -44.14 5.94
N HIS A 141 3.30 -43.80 4.94
CA HIS A 141 3.54 -44.70 3.81
C HIS A 141 4.71 -45.67 4.03
N TYR A 142 5.78 -45.22 4.72
CA TYR A 142 6.99 -46.01 4.89
C TYR A 142 7.10 -46.67 6.27
N PHE A 143 6.57 -46.04 7.33
CA PHE A 143 6.69 -46.56 8.69
C PHE A 143 5.45 -47.33 9.17
N MET A 144 4.25 -46.95 8.71
CA MET A 144 2.97 -47.60 9.04
C MET A 144 2.41 -48.56 7.96
N PRO A 145 3.14 -49.58 7.44
CA PRO A 145 2.51 -50.76 6.86
C PRO A 145 2.35 -51.94 7.84
N GLY A 146 2.98 -51.90 9.03
CA GLY A 146 3.12 -53.07 9.92
C GLY A 146 2.25 -53.11 11.19
N GLU A 147 1.59 -52.03 11.59
CA GLU A 147 0.98 -51.93 12.95
C GLU A 147 -0.55 -52.14 13.02
N LEU A 148 -1.15 -52.75 12.00
CA LEU A 148 -2.55 -53.22 12.06
C LEU A 148 -2.71 -54.58 12.78
N GLN A 149 -1.64 -55.13 13.37
CA GLN A 149 -1.68 -56.39 14.15
C GLN A 149 -1.69 -56.16 15.68
N MET A 150 -1.23 -55.01 16.20
CA MET A 150 -1.09 -54.85 17.65
C MET A 150 -2.37 -54.34 18.35
N PHE A 151 -3.17 -53.49 17.70
CA PHE A 151 -4.44 -53.01 18.27
C PHE A 151 -5.59 -54.04 18.28
N ARG A 152 -5.43 -55.20 17.62
CA ARG A 152 -6.40 -56.30 17.70
C ARG A 152 -6.17 -57.18 18.95
N HIS A 153 -4.96 -57.22 19.49
CA HIS A 153 -4.65 -58.08 20.64
C HIS A 153 -4.96 -57.44 22.00
N MET A 154 -5.01 -56.10 22.08
CA MET A 154 -5.33 -55.41 23.34
C MET A 154 -6.83 -55.29 23.63
N ARG A 155 -7.70 -55.59 22.64
CA ARG A 155 -9.16 -55.60 22.80
C ARG A 155 -9.71 -56.98 23.21
N SER A 156 -8.88 -58.04 23.19
CA SER A 156 -9.28 -59.39 23.63
C SER A 156 -9.05 -59.69 25.12
N SER A 157 -8.32 -58.84 25.87
CA SER A 157 -8.08 -59.04 27.31
C SER A 157 -9.08 -58.35 28.24
N TRP A 158 -10.06 -57.61 27.73
CA TRP A 158 -11.13 -56.98 28.53
C TRP A 158 -12.49 -57.69 28.42
N PHE A 159 -12.53 -58.85 27.76
CA PHE A 159 -13.72 -59.70 27.61
C PHE A 159 -13.43 -61.15 28.02
N LEU A 160 -12.76 -61.39 29.15
CA LEU A 160 -12.70 -62.69 29.84
C LEU A 160 -11.99 -62.51 31.21
N CYS A 161 -12.64 -61.82 32.15
CA CYS A 161 -12.74 -62.21 33.56
C CYS A 161 -13.75 -61.29 34.28
#